data_AF-A0A4S2T576-F1
#
_entry.id   AF-A0A4S2T576-F1
#
_cell.length_a   1.000
_cell.length_b   1.000
_cell.length_c   1.000
_cell.angle_alpha   90.00
_cell.angle_beta   90.00
_cell.angle_gamma   90.00
#
_symmetry.space_group_name_H-M   'P 1'
#
loop_
_entity.id
_entity.type
_entity.pdbx_description
1 polymer ?
#
loop_
_entity_poly.entity_id
_entity_poly.type
_entity_poly.pdbx_seq_one_letter_code
_entity_poly.pdbx_strand_id
1 'polypeptide(L)'
;MSTQTLSTSRLDAVMTEGTGHGFARIRLADGHAITLKVQPGAPAAEEVLLSPGLTAPDTEAWENEDSWEDWLTGGTLGNESGMFLDVPTDALRDLIAQHGGEHEDQDGQDPAPRTEADAAEQATQDPLAEIAELHGAFEHGYGADDIRNVFGRIYDAGGPYLVCVWDIADEYGFGGNSEFYAEDEDGSLFEVQPDIHLWLAGEQETPGPVHTWICARVREVVDFPATDDRHNYARTER
;
A
#
# COMPACT_ATOMS: atom_id res chain seq x y z
N MET A 1 25.35 12.78 32.97
CA MET A 1 24.42 12.09 32.05
C MET A 1 25.27 11.60 30.91
N SER A 2 25.44 10.28 30.79
CA SER A 2 26.23 9.70 29.71
C SER A 2 25.40 9.78 28.43
N THR A 3 25.83 10.58 27.46
CA THR A 3 25.35 10.48 26.08
C THR A 3 25.80 9.13 25.56
N GLN A 4 24.89 8.16 25.51
CA GLN A 4 25.11 6.95 24.71
C GLN A 4 25.31 7.41 23.27
N THR A 5 26.54 7.32 22.78
CA THR A 5 26.81 7.41 21.35
C THR A 5 26.18 6.18 20.73
N LEU A 6 25.03 6.35 20.07
CA LEU A 6 24.37 5.27 19.34
C LEU A 6 25.32 4.81 18.22
N SER A 7 25.58 3.51 18.17
CA SER A 7 26.56 2.91 17.24
C SER A 7 26.04 2.96 15.80
N THR A 8 26.86 3.48 14.89
CA THR A 8 26.69 3.46 13.43
C THR A 8 27.86 2.72 12.75
N SER A 9 28.41 1.72 13.45
CA SER A 9 29.64 1.03 13.06
C SER A 9 29.49 0.25 11.75
N ARG A 10 28.30 -0.33 11.50
CA ARG A 10 28.00 -1.04 10.26
C ARG A 10 27.85 -0.05 9.10
N LEU A 11 27.15 1.06 9.30
CA LEU A 11 27.04 2.13 8.31
C LEU A 11 28.44 2.63 7.95
N ASP A 12 29.27 2.97 8.93
CA ASP A 12 30.62 3.48 8.66
C ASP A 12 31.48 2.48 7.87
N ALA A 13 31.36 1.18 8.16
CA ALA A 13 32.03 0.13 7.39
C ALA A 13 31.51 0.07 5.94
N VAL A 14 30.19 0.08 5.74
CA VAL A 14 29.55 0.07 4.41
C VAL A 14 29.93 1.31 3.61
N MET A 15 29.92 2.49 4.21
CA MET A 15 30.31 3.74 3.55
C MET A 15 31.80 3.75 3.20
N THR A 16 32.65 3.12 4.01
CA THR A 16 34.10 3.05 3.76
C THR A 16 34.43 2.04 2.66
N GLU A 17 33.85 0.84 2.73
CA GLU A 17 34.16 -0.27 1.83
C GLU A 17 33.40 -0.21 0.51
N GLY A 18 32.23 0.45 0.50
CA GLY A 18 31.27 0.42 -0.60
C GLY A 18 30.63 -0.97 -0.78
N THR A 19 29.64 -1.05 -1.66
CA THR A 19 28.84 -2.27 -1.85
C THR A 19 29.21 -3.08 -3.09
N GLY A 20 30.21 -2.65 -3.86
CA GLY A 20 30.77 -3.42 -4.98
C GLY A 20 29.74 -3.82 -6.05
N HIS A 21 28.82 -2.90 -6.38
CA HIS A 21 27.66 -3.07 -7.28
C HIS A 21 26.46 -3.85 -6.71
N GLY A 22 26.56 -4.40 -5.50
CA GLY A 22 25.42 -4.99 -4.78
C GLY A 22 24.78 -4.00 -3.82
N PHE A 23 23.89 -4.52 -2.98
CA PHE A 23 23.30 -3.80 -1.86
C PHE A 23 23.82 -4.33 -0.53
N ALA A 24 23.94 -3.45 0.46
CA ALA A 24 24.24 -3.80 1.84
C ALA A 24 23.05 -3.47 2.73
N ARG A 25 22.62 -4.43 3.54
CA ARG A 25 21.56 -4.25 4.54
C ARG A 25 22.16 -3.79 5.87
N ILE A 26 21.49 -2.84 6.52
CA ILE A 26 21.74 -2.43 7.90
C ILE A 26 20.46 -2.65 8.69
N ARG A 27 20.53 -3.46 9.74
CA ARG A 27 19.41 -3.68 10.67
C ARG A 27 19.42 -2.63 11.76
N LEU A 28 18.25 -2.11 12.08
CA LEU A 28 18.01 -1.11 13.13
C LEU A 28 17.58 -1.79 14.44
N ALA A 29 17.79 -1.12 15.56
CA ALA A 29 17.54 -1.68 16.89
C ALA A 29 16.06 -2.03 17.14
N ASP A 30 15.13 -1.36 16.45
CA ASP A 30 13.69 -1.61 16.51
C ASP A 30 13.20 -2.76 15.60
N GLY A 31 14.13 -3.37 14.85
CA GLY A 31 13.88 -4.54 14.00
C GLY A 31 13.62 -4.22 12.53
N HIS A 32 13.55 -2.94 12.14
CA HIS A 32 13.50 -2.55 10.73
C HIS A 32 14.88 -2.66 10.07
N ALA A 33 14.92 -2.46 8.75
CA ALA A 33 16.17 -2.46 8.01
C ALA A 33 16.19 -1.38 6.93
N ILE A 34 17.38 -0.87 6.64
CA ILE A 34 17.65 -0.06 5.45
C ILE A 34 18.61 -0.83 4.55
N THR A 35 18.40 -0.74 3.25
CA THR A 35 19.24 -1.37 2.24
C THR A 35 19.89 -0.28 1.40
N LEU A 36 21.21 -0.32 1.30
CA LEU A 36 22.01 0.77 0.75
C LEU A 36 22.83 0.28 -0.43
N LYS A 37 22.99 1.13 -1.43
CA LYS A 37 24.03 1.00 -2.46
C LYS A 37 24.96 2.20 -2.37
N VAL A 38 26.25 1.93 -2.22
CA VAL A 38 27.21 2.97 -1.85
C VAL A 38 28.52 2.76 -2.59
N GLN A 39 29.07 3.83 -3.15
CA GLN A 39 30.44 3.84 -3.65
C GLN A 39 31.43 3.97 -2.48
N PRO A 40 32.57 3.25 -2.52
CA PRO A 40 33.55 3.31 -1.44
C PRO A 40 34.00 4.77 -1.16
N GLY A 41 33.80 5.23 0.07
CA GLY A 41 34.19 6.56 0.53
C GLY A 41 33.30 7.71 0.05
N ALA A 42 32.14 7.44 -0.56
CA ALA A 42 31.20 8.47 -0.97
C ALA A 42 30.56 9.18 0.26
N PRO A 43 30.24 10.49 0.15
CA PRO A 43 29.58 11.23 1.22
C PRO A 43 28.08 10.92 1.32
N ALA A 44 27.50 10.26 0.32
CA ALA A 44 26.08 9.89 0.22
C ALA A 44 25.95 8.47 -0.33
N ALA A 45 24.85 7.80 0.01
CA ALA A 45 24.45 6.57 -0.65
C ALA A 45 23.85 6.89 -2.02
N GLU A 46 24.18 6.09 -3.03
CA GLU A 46 23.60 6.24 -4.38
C GLU A 46 22.11 5.91 -4.35
N GLU A 47 21.76 4.81 -3.66
CA GLU A 47 20.39 4.31 -3.54
C GLU A 47 20.16 3.82 -2.10
N VAL A 48 18.99 4.14 -1.57
CA VAL A 48 18.54 3.75 -0.24
C VAL A 48 17.12 3.22 -0.33
N LEU A 49 16.92 1.97 0.06
CA LEU A 49 15.61 1.36 0.16
C LEU A 49 15.27 1.19 1.65
N LEU A 50 14.11 1.71 2.05
CA LEU A 50 13.60 1.57 3.41
C LEU A 50 12.75 0.31 3.49
N SER A 51 12.90 -0.53 4.51
CA SER A 51 12.00 -1.68 4.68
C SER A 51 10.55 -1.21 4.90
N PRO A 52 9.53 -2.02 4.55
CA PRO A 52 8.13 -1.71 4.85
C PRO A 52 7.93 -1.29 6.31
N GLY A 53 7.11 -0.26 6.53
CA GLY A 53 6.85 0.33 7.85
C GLY A 53 7.86 1.39 8.30
N LEU A 54 8.91 1.67 7.51
CA LEU A 54 9.88 2.72 7.82
C LEU A 54 9.66 3.93 6.91
N THR A 55 9.36 5.08 7.52
CA THR A 55 9.06 6.32 6.80
C THR A 55 10.32 7.17 6.66
N ALA A 56 10.56 7.70 5.47
CA ALA A 56 11.62 8.68 5.27
C ALA A 56 11.35 9.96 6.07
N PRO A 57 12.35 10.52 6.76
CA PRO A 57 12.22 11.83 7.40
C PRO A 57 11.88 12.94 6.40
N ASP A 58 10.90 13.78 6.74
CA ASP A 58 10.50 14.96 5.96
C ASP A 58 11.58 16.06 6.00
N THR A 59 12.64 15.88 5.20
CA THR A 59 13.80 16.77 5.10
C THR A 59 14.38 16.73 3.68
N GLU A 60 15.10 17.79 3.27
CA GLU A 60 15.72 17.91 1.94
C GLU A 60 16.60 16.70 1.55
N ALA A 61 17.16 16.00 2.54
CA ALA A 61 18.01 14.83 2.34
C ALA A 61 17.27 13.61 1.76
N TRP A 62 15.94 13.58 1.85
CA TRP A 62 15.07 12.46 1.43
C TRP A 62 14.07 12.88 0.34
N GLU A 63 14.22 14.05 -0.26
CA GLU A 63 13.30 14.55 -1.30
C GLU A 63 13.53 13.92 -2.68
N ASN A 64 14.70 13.32 -2.92
CA ASN A 64 15.06 12.72 -4.22
C ASN A 64 14.60 11.25 -4.30
N GLU A 65 13.29 11.06 -4.32
CA GLU A 65 12.65 9.75 -4.47
C GLU A 65 12.67 9.31 -5.95
N ASP A 66 13.22 8.12 -6.24
CA ASP A 66 13.18 7.56 -7.60
C ASP A 66 11.83 6.91 -7.90
N SER A 67 10.84 7.76 -8.12
CA SER A 67 9.51 7.36 -8.58
C SER A 67 9.50 6.73 -9.99
N TRP A 68 10.64 6.65 -10.69
CA TRP A 68 10.71 6.10 -12.05
C TRP A 68 10.85 4.58 -12.05
N GLU A 69 11.58 3.97 -11.10
CA GLU A 69 11.67 2.50 -11.02
C GLU A 69 10.32 1.84 -10.68
N ASP A 70 9.48 2.52 -9.90
CA ASP A 70 8.11 2.08 -9.60
C ASP A 70 7.25 1.97 -10.87
N TRP A 71 7.40 2.93 -11.79
CA TRP A 71 6.68 2.96 -13.06
C TRP A 71 7.16 1.88 -14.05
N LEU A 72 8.45 1.51 -14.03
CA LEU A 72 9.01 0.50 -14.94
C LEU A 72 8.88 -0.95 -14.44
N THR A 73 8.78 -1.14 -13.13
CA THR A 73 8.66 -2.49 -12.52
C THR A 73 7.23 -2.86 -12.14
N GLY A 74 6.26 -1.97 -12.39
CA GLY A 74 4.85 -2.21 -12.10
C GLY A 74 4.59 -2.40 -10.60
N GLY A 75 5.31 -1.70 -9.73
CA GLY A 75 5.12 -1.79 -8.27
C GLY A 75 5.58 -3.12 -7.64
N THR A 76 6.29 -3.98 -8.37
CA THR A 76 6.71 -5.31 -7.86
C THR A 76 7.76 -5.21 -6.72
N LEU A 77 8.36 -4.03 -6.52
CA LEU A 77 9.21 -3.73 -5.37
C LEU A 77 8.45 -3.02 -4.24
N GLY A 78 7.21 -3.41 -3.97
CA GLY A 78 6.51 -3.08 -2.72
C GLY A 78 6.28 -1.59 -2.54
N ASN A 79 5.05 -1.16 -2.78
CA ASN A 79 4.53 0.20 -2.59
C ASN A 79 4.62 0.75 -1.14
N GLU A 80 5.41 0.14 -0.27
CA GLU A 80 5.58 0.46 1.15
C GLU A 80 7.05 0.77 1.51
N SER A 81 7.96 0.68 0.55
CA SER A 81 9.41 0.82 0.73
C SER A 81 9.98 1.85 -0.25
N GLY A 82 9.88 3.15 0.10
CA GLY A 82 10.38 4.23 -0.76
C GLY A 82 11.88 4.06 -1.08
N MET A 83 12.23 4.26 -2.35
CA MET A 83 13.61 4.27 -2.84
C MET A 83 14.10 5.71 -3.00
N PHE A 84 15.17 6.04 -2.31
CA PHE A 84 15.73 7.40 -2.25
C PHE A 84 17.13 7.41 -2.83
N LEU A 85 17.41 8.41 -3.65
CA LEU A 85 18.70 8.61 -4.29
C LEU A 85 19.51 9.68 -3.57
N ASP A 86 20.83 9.54 -3.63
CA ASP A 86 21.79 10.55 -3.14
C ASP A 86 21.62 10.95 -1.66
N VAL A 87 21.15 10.03 -0.81
CA VAL A 87 20.90 10.29 0.62
C VAL A 87 22.23 10.50 1.36
N PRO A 88 22.48 11.66 2.00
CA PRO A 88 23.70 11.94 2.73
C PRO A 88 23.95 10.97 3.90
N THR A 89 25.22 10.65 4.15
CA THR A 89 25.62 9.75 5.27
C THR A 89 25.10 10.24 6.62
N ASP A 90 25.10 11.56 6.85
CA ASP A 90 24.63 12.12 8.11
C ASP A 90 23.11 11.95 8.29
N ALA A 91 22.34 12.01 7.19
CA ALA A 91 20.90 11.73 7.23
C ALA A 91 20.61 10.25 7.54
N LEU A 92 21.45 9.33 7.04
CA LEU A 92 21.38 7.91 7.39
C LEU A 92 21.71 7.67 8.87
N ARG A 93 22.72 8.37 9.41
CA ARG A 93 23.05 8.31 10.84
C ARG A 93 21.91 8.82 11.71
N ASP A 94 21.29 9.94 11.31
CA ASP A 94 20.16 10.51 12.02
C ASP A 94 18.96 9.56 12.02
N LEU A 95 18.68 8.91 10.89
CA LEU A 95 17.64 7.88 10.81
C LEU A 95 17.97 6.71 11.73
N ILE A 96 19.18 6.15 11.65
CA ILE A 96 19.60 5.05 12.54
C ILE A 96 19.46 5.45 14.02
N ALA A 97 19.82 6.68 14.37
CA ALA A 97 19.70 7.19 15.74
C ALA A 97 18.23 7.32 16.20
N GLN A 98 17.33 7.77 15.32
CA GLN A 98 15.89 7.84 15.60
C GLN A 98 15.30 6.46 15.92
N HIS A 99 15.81 5.41 15.27
CA HIS A 99 15.41 4.02 15.47
C HIS A 99 16.22 3.29 16.55
N GLY A 100 16.91 4.03 17.43
CA GLY A 100 17.61 3.46 18.60
C GLY A 100 18.99 2.88 18.30
N GLY A 101 19.55 3.15 17.12
CA GLY A 101 20.87 2.68 16.69
C GLY A 101 20.80 1.44 15.78
N GLU A 102 21.97 0.91 15.44
CA GLU A 102 22.08 -0.36 14.73
C GLU A 102 21.75 -1.55 15.65
N HIS A 103 21.12 -2.57 15.08
CA HIS A 103 20.91 -3.85 15.75
C HIS A 103 22.24 -4.56 16.03
N GLU A 104 22.37 -5.22 17.19
CA GLU A 104 23.60 -5.94 17.56
C GLU A 104 23.89 -7.14 16.63
N ASP A 105 22.84 -7.74 16.08
CA ASP A 105 22.91 -8.84 15.12
C ASP A 105 22.58 -8.34 13.71
N GLN A 106 23.60 -8.13 12.88
CA GLN A 106 23.46 -7.65 11.49
C GLN A 106 23.26 -8.80 10.48
N ASP A 107 23.73 -10.01 10.82
CA ASP A 107 23.72 -11.19 9.94
C ASP A 107 22.49 -12.09 10.17
N GLY A 108 21.70 -11.82 11.21
CA GLY A 108 20.47 -12.53 11.48
C GLY A 108 19.49 -12.54 10.30
N GLN A 109 18.72 -13.62 10.22
CA GLN A 109 17.55 -13.69 9.35
C GLN A 109 16.66 -12.48 9.67
N ASP A 110 16.02 -11.90 8.66
CA ASP A 110 14.92 -10.97 8.95
C ASP A 110 14.00 -11.66 9.96
N PRO A 111 13.47 -10.95 10.97
CA PRO A 111 12.30 -11.48 11.64
C PRO A 111 11.35 -11.89 10.51
N ALA A 112 10.83 -13.13 10.57
CA ALA A 112 9.82 -13.57 9.60
C ALA A 112 8.85 -12.41 9.38
N PRO A 113 8.47 -12.08 8.13
CA PRO A 113 7.60 -10.94 7.86
C PRO A 113 6.55 -10.94 8.95
N ARG A 114 6.55 -9.90 9.79
CA ARG A 114 5.69 -9.87 10.96
C ARG A 114 4.32 -10.17 10.40
N THR A 115 3.77 -11.34 10.74
CA THR A 115 2.43 -11.69 10.28
C THR A 115 1.56 -10.50 10.63
N GLU A 116 0.66 -10.14 9.71
CA GLU A 116 -0.24 -8.97 9.72
C GLU A 116 -0.84 -8.61 11.10
N ALA A 117 -0.85 -9.55 12.05
CA ALA A 117 -1.17 -9.38 13.46
C ALA A 117 -0.26 -8.42 14.27
N ASP A 118 1.06 -8.32 14.02
CA ASP A 118 1.98 -7.52 14.88
C ASP A 118 2.28 -6.11 14.33
N ALA A 119 2.07 -5.87 13.02
CA ALA A 119 2.19 -4.54 12.42
C ALA A 119 0.90 -3.70 12.55
N ALA A 120 -0.24 -4.35 12.79
CA ALA A 120 -1.55 -3.71 12.96
C ALA A 120 -1.67 -2.85 14.24
N GLU A 121 -0.70 -2.90 15.15
CA GLU A 121 -0.81 -2.20 16.45
C GLU A 121 -0.22 -0.78 16.48
N GLN A 122 0.43 -0.28 15.42
CA GLN A 122 1.06 1.06 15.47
C GLN A 122 0.84 2.04 14.31
N ALA A 123 -0.03 1.74 13.33
CA ALA A 123 -0.58 2.76 12.43
C ALA A 123 -2.00 2.40 11.95
N THR A 124 -2.95 2.25 12.86
CA THR A 124 -4.36 2.08 12.49
C THR A 124 -5.01 3.46 12.33
N GLN A 125 -4.92 4.04 11.13
CA GLN A 125 -6.14 4.65 10.60
C GLN A 125 -7.07 3.46 10.33
N ASP A 126 -8.12 3.34 11.14
CA ASP A 126 -9.14 2.31 10.93
C ASP A 126 -9.83 2.60 9.59
N PRO A 127 -9.66 1.78 8.55
CA PRO A 127 -10.27 2.03 7.24
C PRO A 127 -11.78 2.26 7.35
N LEU A 128 -12.43 1.59 8.31
CA LEU A 128 -13.86 1.75 8.59
C LEU A 128 -14.19 3.13 9.16
N ALA A 129 -13.27 3.75 9.91
CA ALA A 129 -13.45 5.10 10.43
C ALA A 129 -13.33 6.17 9.34
N GLU A 130 -12.52 5.94 8.30
CA GLU A 130 -12.37 6.87 7.17
C GLU A 130 -13.52 6.85 6.17
N ILE A 131 -14.29 5.76 6.17
CA ILE A 131 -15.43 5.58 5.28
C ILE A 131 -16.76 5.60 6.03
N ALA A 132 -16.77 5.88 7.34
CA ALA A 132 -17.97 5.80 8.18
C ALA A 132 -19.15 6.62 7.63
N GLU A 133 -18.86 7.76 6.98
CA GLU A 133 -19.84 8.63 6.34
C GLU A 133 -20.48 8.07 5.05
N LEU A 134 -19.93 6.99 4.48
CA LEU A 134 -20.51 6.31 3.32
C LEU A 134 -21.70 5.42 3.69
N HIS A 135 -21.96 5.21 4.98
CA HIS A 135 -23.15 4.50 5.46
C HIS A 135 -24.42 5.15 4.88
N GLY A 136 -25.27 4.33 4.25
CA GLY A 136 -26.50 4.82 3.63
C GLY A 136 -26.30 5.64 2.34
N ALA A 137 -25.09 5.70 1.78
CA ALA A 137 -24.84 6.43 0.53
C ALA A 137 -25.76 5.98 -0.63
N PHE A 138 -26.26 4.75 -0.58
CA PHE A 138 -27.13 4.12 -1.57
C PHE A 138 -28.59 3.96 -1.09
N GLU A 139 -28.99 4.55 0.04
CA GLU A 139 -30.35 4.46 0.62
C GLU A 139 -31.44 4.90 -0.37
N HIS A 140 -31.13 5.84 -1.27
CA HIS A 140 -32.07 6.40 -2.24
C HIS A 140 -31.84 5.90 -3.67
N GLY A 141 -31.09 4.80 -3.81
CA GLY A 141 -30.57 4.34 -5.09
C GLY A 141 -29.26 5.04 -5.45
N TYR A 142 -28.64 4.58 -6.54
CA TYR A 142 -27.33 5.02 -6.98
C TYR A 142 -27.23 4.92 -8.51
N GLY A 143 -26.43 5.81 -9.10
CA GLY A 143 -25.98 5.74 -10.49
C GLY A 143 -24.50 5.41 -10.61
N ALA A 144 -24.01 5.36 -11.85
CA ALA A 144 -22.60 5.07 -12.15
C ALA A 144 -21.61 6.07 -11.50
N ASP A 145 -22.01 7.34 -11.40
CA ASP A 145 -21.20 8.38 -10.76
C ASP A 145 -21.12 8.20 -9.24
N ASP A 146 -22.23 7.80 -8.60
CA ASP A 146 -22.24 7.49 -7.17
C ASP A 146 -21.35 6.28 -6.87
N ILE A 147 -21.43 5.24 -7.71
CA ILE A 147 -20.55 4.06 -7.64
C ILE A 147 -19.08 4.48 -7.71
N ARG A 148 -18.71 5.28 -8.72
CA ARG A 148 -17.33 5.72 -8.92
C ARG A 148 -16.80 6.48 -7.71
N ASN A 149 -17.62 7.36 -7.15
CA ASN A 149 -17.24 8.15 -5.99
C ASN A 149 -17.09 7.27 -4.74
N VAL A 150 -18.09 6.45 -4.44
CA VAL A 150 -18.10 5.61 -3.22
C VAL A 150 -17.01 4.54 -3.28
N PHE A 151 -16.87 3.82 -4.39
CA PHE A 151 -15.89 2.73 -4.50
C PHE A 151 -14.46 3.26 -4.59
N GLY A 152 -14.25 4.40 -5.26
CA GLY A 152 -12.94 5.08 -5.23
C GLY A 152 -12.53 5.43 -3.81
N ARG A 153 -13.44 6.01 -3.01
CA ARG A 153 -13.16 6.34 -1.61
C ARG A 153 -12.90 5.12 -0.71
N ILE A 154 -13.60 4.02 -0.96
CA ILE A 154 -13.34 2.76 -0.26
C ILE A 154 -11.93 2.26 -0.57
N TYR A 155 -11.52 2.31 -1.84
CA TYR A 155 -10.18 1.91 -2.26
C TYR A 155 -9.10 2.83 -1.70
N ASP A 156 -9.30 4.14 -1.76
CA ASP A 156 -8.37 5.15 -1.22
C ASP A 156 -8.16 5.00 0.29
N ALA A 157 -9.16 4.50 1.02
CA ALA A 157 -9.08 4.21 2.46
C ALA A 157 -8.41 2.86 2.79
N GLY A 158 -7.86 2.15 1.79
CA GLY A 158 -7.24 0.83 1.95
C GLY A 158 -8.22 -0.35 1.91
N GLY A 159 -9.44 -0.12 1.41
CA GLY A 159 -10.41 -1.17 1.12
C GLY A 159 -10.14 -1.89 -0.21
N PRO A 160 -10.87 -2.99 -0.50
CA PRO A 160 -10.71 -3.71 -1.76
C PRO A 160 -11.17 -2.87 -2.96
N TYR A 161 -10.62 -3.15 -4.15
CA TYR A 161 -11.09 -2.53 -5.38
C TYR A 161 -12.44 -3.12 -5.77
N LEU A 162 -13.51 -2.39 -5.47
CA LEU A 162 -14.89 -2.80 -5.76
C LEU A 162 -15.33 -2.35 -7.14
N VAL A 163 -16.17 -3.14 -7.77
CA VAL A 163 -16.74 -2.87 -9.09
C VAL A 163 -18.22 -3.24 -9.13
N CYS A 164 -18.98 -2.46 -9.89
CA CYS A 164 -20.40 -2.60 -10.08
C CYS A 164 -20.68 -3.13 -11.49
N VAL A 165 -21.35 -4.26 -11.56
CA VAL A 165 -21.76 -4.89 -12.82
C VAL A 165 -23.24 -4.65 -13.04
N TRP A 166 -23.55 -3.81 -14.01
CA TRP A 166 -24.89 -3.44 -14.44
C TRP A 166 -25.44 -4.42 -15.48
N ASP A 167 -26.77 -4.56 -15.54
CA ASP A 167 -27.42 -5.36 -16.58
C ASP A 167 -27.18 -4.77 -17.99
N ILE A 168 -27.28 -3.44 -18.14
CA ILE A 168 -27.21 -2.75 -19.43
C ILE A 168 -26.36 -1.47 -19.35
N ALA A 169 -25.73 -1.12 -20.47
CA ALA A 169 -25.25 0.22 -20.77
C ALA A 169 -25.79 0.68 -22.14
N ASP A 170 -26.21 1.94 -22.23
CA ASP A 170 -26.68 2.57 -23.46
C ASP A 170 -26.17 4.03 -23.57
N GLU A 171 -26.69 4.81 -24.53
CA GLU A 171 -26.30 6.21 -24.75
C GLU A 171 -26.55 7.14 -23.53
N TYR A 172 -27.38 6.72 -22.58
CA TYR A 172 -27.69 7.45 -21.35
C TYR A 172 -26.86 6.99 -20.15
N GLY A 173 -26.04 5.95 -20.30
CA GLY A 173 -25.14 5.43 -19.28
C GLY A 173 -25.49 4.01 -18.83
N PHE A 174 -25.09 3.67 -17.60
CA PHE A 174 -25.33 2.35 -17.02
C PHE A 174 -26.68 2.27 -16.31
N GLY A 175 -27.34 1.11 -16.37
CA GLY A 175 -28.62 0.92 -15.71
C GLY A 175 -29.09 -0.53 -15.63
N GLY A 176 -30.30 -0.72 -15.09
CA GLY A 176 -30.88 -2.03 -14.78
C GLY A 176 -30.55 -2.49 -13.37
N ASN A 177 -30.62 -3.80 -13.11
CA ASN A 177 -30.11 -4.32 -11.84
C ASN A 177 -28.58 -4.26 -11.86
N SER A 178 -27.99 -4.27 -10.66
CA SER A 178 -26.56 -4.33 -10.54
C SER A 178 -26.14 -5.25 -9.40
N GLU A 179 -24.91 -5.77 -9.53
CA GLU A 179 -24.27 -6.63 -8.54
C GLU A 179 -22.85 -6.13 -8.30
N PHE A 180 -22.39 -6.22 -7.05
CA PHE A 180 -21.06 -5.76 -6.65
C PHE A 180 -20.08 -6.92 -6.57
N TYR A 181 -18.87 -6.67 -7.04
CA TYR A 181 -17.75 -7.60 -7.01
C TYR A 181 -16.50 -6.88 -6.53
N ALA A 182 -15.50 -7.65 -6.10
CA ALA A 182 -14.14 -7.16 -5.99
C ALA A 182 -13.34 -7.63 -7.21
N GLU A 183 -12.40 -6.81 -7.68
CA GLU A 183 -11.54 -7.13 -8.80
C GLU A 183 -10.07 -7.07 -8.35
N ASP A 184 -9.27 -8.05 -8.76
CA ASP A 184 -7.81 -8.04 -8.56
C ASP A 184 -7.08 -7.44 -9.78
N GLU A 185 -5.76 -7.29 -9.68
CA GLU A 185 -4.93 -6.70 -10.74
C GLU A 185 -4.93 -7.51 -12.05
N ASP A 186 -5.27 -8.80 -11.98
CA ASP A 186 -5.40 -9.68 -13.15
C ASP A 186 -6.79 -9.56 -13.81
N GLY A 187 -7.67 -8.72 -13.28
CA GLY A 187 -9.06 -8.55 -13.71
C GLY A 187 -9.99 -9.70 -13.28
N SER A 188 -9.59 -10.49 -12.28
CA SER A 188 -10.42 -11.57 -11.76
C SER A 188 -11.46 -11.04 -10.78
N LEU A 189 -12.71 -11.44 -10.98
CA LEU A 189 -13.80 -11.07 -10.09
C LEU A 189 -13.94 -12.02 -8.89
N PHE A 190 -14.29 -11.43 -7.76
CA PHE A 190 -14.61 -12.12 -6.51
C PHE A 190 -15.97 -11.67 -6.01
N GLU A 191 -16.72 -12.62 -5.45
CA GLU A 191 -17.95 -12.34 -4.73
C GLU A 191 -17.64 -11.43 -3.53
N VAL A 192 -18.55 -10.50 -3.28
CA VAL A 192 -18.48 -9.60 -2.13
C VAL A 192 -19.57 -9.97 -1.14
N GLN A 193 -19.25 -9.93 0.16
CA GLN A 193 -20.25 -10.19 1.18
C GLN A 193 -21.42 -9.20 1.10
N PRO A 194 -22.64 -9.63 1.47
CA PRO A 194 -23.80 -8.75 1.44
C PRO A 194 -23.66 -7.58 2.42
N ASP A 195 -22.86 -7.71 3.49
CA ASP A 195 -22.74 -6.74 4.57
C ASP A 195 -22.33 -5.34 4.08
N ILE A 196 -21.42 -5.23 3.11
CA ILE A 196 -21.04 -3.93 2.54
C ILE A 196 -22.18 -3.31 1.72
N HIS A 197 -22.92 -4.12 0.96
CA HIS A 197 -24.09 -3.63 0.24
C HIS A 197 -25.19 -3.18 1.21
N LEU A 198 -25.47 -3.96 2.25
CA LEU A 198 -26.48 -3.62 3.28
C LEU A 198 -26.09 -2.35 4.03
N TRP A 199 -24.80 -2.17 4.35
CA TRP A 199 -24.31 -0.95 4.99
C TRP A 199 -24.38 0.27 4.08
N LEU A 200 -23.98 0.15 2.80
CA LEU A 200 -24.13 1.23 1.83
C LEU A 200 -25.61 1.59 1.58
N ALA A 201 -26.51 0.61 1.65
CA ALA A 201 -27.96 0.82 1.57
C ALA A 201 -28.57 1.41 2.85
N GLY A 202 -27.80 1.51 3.96
CA GLY A 202 -28.30 1.97 5.25
C GLY A 202 -29.17 0.94 5.98
N GLU A 203 -29.17 -0.31 5.52
CA GLU A 203 -29.92 -1.43 6.11
C GLU A 203 -29.16 -2.09 7.28
N GLN A 204 -27.86 -1.82 7.40
CA GLN A 204 -27.00 -2.33 8.45
C GLN A 204 -26.03 -1.26 8.95
N GLU A 205 -25.88 -1.15 10.28
CA GLU A 205 -25.06 -0.11 10.92
C GLU A 205 -23.55 -0.25 10.66
N THR A 206 -23.05 -1.46 10.41
CA THR A 206 -21.63 -1.72 10.16
C THR A 206 -21.43 -2.63 8.95
N PRO A 207 -20.41 -2.43 8.10
CA PRO A 207 -20.19 -3.27 6.92
C PRO A 207 -19.46 -4.59 7.25
N GLY A 208 -19.30 -4.92 8.54
CA GLY A 208 -18.39 -5.99 8.98
C GLY A 208 -16.90 -5.62 8.77
N PRO A 209 -15.97 -6.48 9.22
CA PRO A 209 -14.54 -6.24 9.03
C PRO A 209 -14.13 -6.26 7.55
N VAL A 210 -13.30 -5.32 7.10
CA VAL A 210 -12.90 -5.20 5.68
C VAL A 210 -12.31 -6.51 5.11
N HIS A 211 -11.50 -7.22 5.90
CA HIS A 211 -10.89 -8.49 5.49
C HIS A 211 -11.89 -9.63 5.25
N THR A 212 -13.18 -9.46 5.61
CA THR A 212 -14.23 -10.44 5.34
C THR A 212 -15.07 -10.09 4.12
N TRP A 213 -14.82 -8.96 3.46
CA TRP A 213 -15.64 -8.50 2.34
C TRP A 213 -15.44 -9.34 1.09
N ILE A 214 -14.20 -9.71 0.77
CA ILE A 214 -13.90 -10.56 -0.39
C ILE A 214 -14.16 -12.03 -0.04
N CYS A 215 -15.00 -12.68 -0.84
CA CYS A 215 -15.39 -14.08 -0.68
C CYS A 215 -14.73 -14.98 -1.73
N ALA A 216 -15.54 -15.78 -2.43
CA ALA A 216 -15.05 -16.74 -3.41
C ALA A 216 -14.78 -16.06 -4.76
N ARG A 217 -13.74 -16.52 -5.45
CA ARG A 217 -13.49 -16.14 -6.84
C ARG A 217 -14.64 -16.59 -7.74
N VAL A 218 -15.13 -15.69 -8.58
CA VAL A 218 -16.06 -15.98 -9.66
C VAL A 218 -15.32 -16.79 -10.72
N ARG A 219 -15.75 -18.03 -10.96
CA ARG A 219 -15.03 -18.98 -11.82
C ARG A 219 -15.33 -18.82 -13.31
N GLU A 220 -16.39 -18.09 -13.64
CA GLU A 220 -16.79 -17.85 -15.00
C GLU A 220 -16.02 -16.65 -15.54
N VAL A 221 -15.39 -16.81 -16.70
CA VAL A 221 -14.77 -15.69 -17.41
C VAL A 221 -15.92 -14.86 -17.95
N VAL A 222 -16.11 -13.67 -17.40
CA VAL A 222 -17.12 -12.72 -17.83
C VAL A 222 -16.42 -11.65 -18.65
N ASP A 223 -16.81 -11.52 -19.92
CA ASP A 223 -16.38 -10.41 -20.77
C ASP A 223 -17.47 -9.35 -20.75
N PHE A 224 -17.09 -8.11 -20.47
CA PHE A 224 -18.04 -7.00 -20.35
C PHE A 224 -18.00 -6.14 -21.62
N PRO A 225 -19.08 -6.11 -22.42
CA PRO A 225 -19.11 -5.32 -23.65
C PRO A 225 -18.98 -3.81 -23.42
N ALA A 226 -19.31 -3.31 -22.23
CA ALA A 226 -19.13 -1.90 -21.87
C ALA A 226 -18.52 -1.75 -20.49
N THR A 227 -17.58 -0.81 -20.36
CA THR A 227 -16.89 -0.43 -19.12
C THR A 227 -16.62 1.08 -19.12
N ASP A 228 -16.51 1.67 -17.93
CA ASP A 228 -16.00 3.04 -17.76
C ASP A 228 -14.48 3.10 -17.45
N ASP A 229 -13.78 1.99 -17.70
CA ASP A 229 -12.37 1.73 -17.38
C ASP A 229 -12.06 1.87 -15.88
N ARG A 230 -13.08 1.79 -15.01
CA ARG A 230 -12.97 1.92 -13.56
C ARG A 230 -13.94 0.97 -12.84
N HIS A 231 -14.93 1.53 -12.15
CA HIS A 231 -15.79 0.82 -11.21
C HIS A 231 -17.11 0.36 -11.85
N ASN A 232 -17.38 0.65 -13.12
CA ASN A 232 -18.64 0.30 -13.76
C ASN A 232 -18.41 -0.58 -14.99
N TYR A 233 -19.06 -1.75 -14.99
CA TYR A 233 -19.14 -2.68 -16.10
C TYR A 233 -20.59 -2.96 -16.46
N ALA A 234 -20.88 -3.33 -17.71
CA ALA A 234 -22.21 -3.80 -18.09
C ALA A 234 -22.17 -5.14 -18.81
N ARG A 235 -23.13 -6.00 -18.50
CA ARG A 235 -23.31 -7.32 -19.14
C ARG A 235 -23.74 -7.22 -20.60
N THR A 236 -24.45 -6.15 -20.96
CA THR A 236 -24.91 -5.91 -22.33
C THR A 236 -24.81 -4.44 -22.69
N GLU A 237 -24.51 -4.17 -23.96
CA GLU A 237 -24.55 -2.84 -24.56
C GLU A 237 -25.80 -2.78 -25.47
N ARG A 238 -26.55 -1.68 -25.45
CA ARG A 238 -27.81 -1.52 -26.21
C ARG A 238 -27.87 -0.25 -27.04
#